data_AF-A0A3D4BWC7-F1
#
_entry.id   AF-A0A3D4BWC7-F1
#
_cell.length_a   1.000
_cell.length_b   1.000
_cell.length_c   1.000
_cell.angle_alpha   90.00
_cell.angle_beta   90.00
_cell.angle_gamma   90.00
#
_symmetry.space_group_name_H-M   'P 1'
#
loop_
_entity.id
_entity.type
_entity.pdbx_description
1 polymer ?
#
loop_
_entity_poly.entity_id
_entity_poly.type
_entity_poly.pdbx_seq_one_letter_code
_entity_poly.pdbx_strand_id
1 'polypeptide(L)' 'MKLSIVIVNYNVKFFLEQCLISVFHALKGIEAEVFVVDND' A
#
# COMPACT_ATOMS: atom_id res chain seq x y z
N MET A 1 -5.36 -8.01 -16.21
CA MET A 1 -4.51 -6.81 -16.18
C MET A 1 -3.70 -6.87 -14.90
N LYS A 2 -2.41 -6.48 -14.90
CA LYS A 2 -1.61 -6.46 -13.67
C LYS A 2 -1.71 -5.07 -13.02
N LEU A 3 -2.10 -5.02 -11.75
CA LEU A 3 -2.16 -3.79 -10.96
C LEU A 3 -1.04 -3.80 -9.93
N SER A 4 -0.16 -2.81 -9.98
CA SER A 4 0.89 -2.64 -8.98
C SER A 4 0.70 -1.30 -8.28
N ILE A 5 0.72 -1.31 -6.95
CA ILE A 5 0.52 -0.15 -6.09
C ILE A 5 1.84 0.10 -5.35
N VAL A 6 2.38 1.30 -5.49
CA VAL A 6 3.62 1.71 -4.84
C VAL A 6 3.31 2.81 -3.82
N ILE A 7 3.61 2.54 -2.55
CA ILE A 7 3.43 3.46 -1.42
C ILE A 7 4.80 3.94 -1.00
N VAL A 8 5.07 5.23 -1.15
CA VAL A 8 6.29 5.85 -0.62
C VAL A 8 6.00 6.37 0.78
N ASN A 9 6.78 5.92 1.76
CA ASN A 9 6.68 6.30 3.17
C ASN A 9 7.95 7.03 3.61
N TYR A 10 7.82 7.92 4.60
CA TYR A 10 8.96 8.58 5.24
C TYR A 10 8.76 8.59 6.77
N ASN A 11 9.20 7.54 7.46
CA ASN A 11 9.15 7.46 8.92
C ASN A 11 7.75 7.64 9.57
N VAL A 12 6.66 7.47 8.81
CA VAL A 12 5.28 7.70 9.28
C VAL A 12 4.49 6.39 9.44
N LYS A 13 4.75 5.67 10.54
CA LYS A 13 4.22 4.30 10.76
C LYS A 13 2.69 4.21 10.90
N PHE A 14 2.06 5.12 11.65
CA PHE A 14 0.62 5.06 11.92
C PHE A 14 -0.23 5.33 10.68
N PHE A 15 0.17 6.30 9.85
CA PHE A 15 -0.57 6.59 8.61
C PHE A 15 -0.33 5.51 7.54
N LEU A 16 0.85 4.88 7.52
CA LEU A 16 1.11 3.73 6.65
C LEU A 16 0.18 2.55 6.96
N GLU A 17 -0.03 2.22 8.23
CA GLU A 17 -0.95 1.15 8.63
C GLU A 17 -2.38 1.40 8.13
N GLN A 18 -2.93 2.61 8.37
CA GLN A 18 -4.27 2.97 7.91
C GLN A 18 -4.37 2.99 6.37
N CYS A 19 -3.32 3.43 5.68
CA CYS A 19 -3.25 3.38 4.23
C CYS A 19 -3.32 1.94 3.71
N LEU A 20 -2.53 1.04 4.29
CA LEU A 20 -2.51 -0.38 3.90
C LEU A 20 -3.87 -1.05 4.13
N ILE A 21 -4.52 -0.81 5.27
CA ILE A 21 -5.86 -1.34 5.56
C ILE A 21 -6.86 -0.88 4.48
N SER A 22 -6.86 0.42 4.15
CA SER A 22 -7.74 0.98 3.13
C SER A 22 -7.47 0.37 1.74
N VAL A 23 -6.21 0.25 1.35
CA VAL A 23 -5.80 -0.36 0.08
C VAL A 23 -6.25 -1.82 0.00
N PHE A 24 -5.99 -2.64 1.01
CA PHE A 24 -6.39 -4.05 0.98
C PHE A 24 -7.91 -4.27 0.98
N HIS A 25 -8.67 -3.38 1.62
CA HIS A 25 -10.14 -3.39 1.48
C HIS A 25 -10.58 -3.09 0.04
N ALA A 26 -9.98 -2.10 -0.61
CA ALA A 26 -10.29 -1.76 -2.00
C ALA A 26 -9.86 -2.84 -3.00
N LEU A 27 -8.80 -3.59 -2.67
CA LEU A 27 -8.27 -4.68 -3.51
C LEU A 27 -9.07 -5.99 -3.44
N LYS A 28 -10.14 -6.08 -2.65
CA LYS A 28 -10.91 -7.32 -2.52
C LYS A 28 -11.44 -7.78 -3.89
N GLY A 29 -10.94 -8.92 -4.37
CA GLY A 29 -11.30 -9.49 -5.68
C GLY A 29 -10.50 -8.92 -6.86
N ILE A 30 -9.50 -8.07 -6.59
CA ILE A 30 -8.57 -7.53 -7.58
C ILE A 30 -7.19 -8.11 -7.30
N GLU A 31 -6.63 -8.81 -8.29
CA GLU A 31 -5.24 -9.26 -8.22
C GLU A 31 -4.30 -8.05 -8.35
N ALA A 32 -3.53 -7.78 -7.31
CA ALA A 32 -2.60 -6.67 -7.27
C ALA A 32 -1.38 -6.94 -6.38
N GLU A 33 -0.30 -6.22 -6.67
CA GLU A 33 0.94 -6.23 -5.88
C GLU A 33 1.07 -4.89 -5.15
N VAL A 34 1.44 -4.90 -3.87
CA VAL A 34 1.65 -3.69 -3.06
C VAL A 34 3.10 -3.63 -2.62
N PHE A 35 3.79 -2.56 -2.99
CA PHE A 35 5.18 -2.28 -2.60
C PHE A 35 5.21 -1.06 -1.70
N VAL A 36 5.86 -1.18 -0.54
CA VAL A 36 6.14 -0.04 0.34
C VAL A 36 7.61 0.30 0.20
N VAL A 37 7.91 1.54 -0.18
CA VAL A 37 9.26 2.09 -0.25
C VAL A 37 9.39 3.08 0.88
N ASP A 38 10.16 2.72 1.91
CA ASP A 38 10.56 3.68 2.94
C ASP A 38 11.79 4.44 2.43
N ASN A 39 11.79 5.75 2.63
CA ASN A 39 12.94 6.59 2.37
C ASN A 39 13.55 6.95 3.73
N ASP A 40 14.69 6.36 4.07
CA ASP A 40 15.48 6.74 5.26
C ASP A 40 16.26 8.04 4.97
#